data_AF-A0A8J4T9P5-F1
#
_entry.id   AF-A0A8J4T9P5-F1
#
_cell.length_a   1.000
_cell.length_b   1.000
_cell.length_c   1.000
_cell.angle_alpha   90.00
_cell.angle_beta   90.00
_cell.angle_gamma   90.00
#
_symmetry.space_group_name_H-M   'P 1'
#
loop_
_entity.id
_entity.type
_entity.pdbx_description
1 polymer ?
#
loop_
_entity_poly.entity_id
_entity_poly.type
_entity_poly.pdbx_seq_one_letter_code
_entity_poly.pdbx_strand_id
1 'polypeptide(L)'
;TINHFGFPFSHIYNPAPEDVTLCKLVKEGYDIHMSPFHPWVVRKAVGLGLHALPTREQLVDHIVESQPKGSKLIGREACRVAMLELAIPAMRSVYECTHHWLALHDMLNLP
;
A
#
# COMPACT_ATOMS: atom_id res chain seq x y z
N THR A 1 -11.15 -12.47 21.12
CA THR A 1 -9.78 -12.89 20.77
C THR A 1 -9.43 -12.33 19.40
N ILE A 2 -8.93 -11.10 19.36
CA ILE A 2 -8.52 -10.43 18.11
C ILE A 2 -6.99 -10.36 18.15
N ASN A 3 -6.36 -11.51 17.95
CA ASN A 3 -4.92 -11.61 17.71
C ASN A 3 -4.77 -11.95 16.22
N HIS A 4 -3.86 -11.28 15.52
CA HIS A 4 -3.50 -11.38 14.09
C HIS A 4 -3.88 -10.20 13.17
N PHE A 5 -3.73 -8.95 13.62
CA PHE A 5 -3.56 -7.80 12.70
C PHE A 5 -2.08 -7.42 12.49
N GLY A 6 -1.20 -8.43 12.42
CA GLY A 6 0.12 -8.22 11.83
C GLY A 6 -0.06 -8.12 10.31
N PHE A 7 0.25 -6.96 9.73
CA PHE A 7 0.35 -6.87 8.27
C PHE A 7 1.38 -7.91 7.79
N PRO A 8 1.02 -8.85 6.90
CA PRO A 8 1.92 -9.90 6.46
C PRO A 8 2.84 -9.31 5.39
N PHE A 9 3.74 -8.42 5.78
CA PHE A 9 4.87 -8.06 4.92
C PHE A 9 5.91 -9.21 4.83
N SER A 10 5.62 -10.37 5.42
CA SER A 10 6.43 -11.60 5.42
C SER A 10 6.45 -12.34 4.09
N HIS A 11 5.67 -11.92 3.09
CA HIS A 11 5.77 -12.49 1.75
C HIS A 11 6.77 -11.68 0.92
N ILE A 12 7.78 -12.40 0.41
CA ILE A 12 8.59 -12.06 -0.76
C ILE A 12 7.67 -11.38 -1.78
N TYR A 13 8.11 -10.25 -2.34
CA TYR A 13 7.41 -9.58 -3.44
C TYR A 13 6.96 -10.62 -4.47
N ASN A 14 5.66 -10.91 -4.49
CA ASN A 14 5.07 -11.74 -5.54
C ASN A 14 4.47 -10.77 -6.54
N PRO A 15 5.10 -10.56 -7.71
CA PRO A 15 4.57 -9.65 -8.70
C PRO A 15 3.16 -10.10 -9.08
N ALA A 16 2.21 -9.19 -8.99
CA ALA A 16 0.88 -9.43 -9.53
C ALA A 16 1.00 -9.78 -11.03
N PRO A 17 0.23 -10.77 -11.51
CA PRO A 17 0.16 -11.08 -12.94
C PRO A 17 -0.15 -9.83 -13.77
N GLU A 18 0.36 -9.77 -14.99
CA GLU A 18 0.27 -8.56 -15.83
C GLU A 18 -1.17 -8.18 -16.20
N ASP A 19 -2.08 -9.15 -16.24
CA ASP A 19 -3.50 -8.98 -16.58
C ASP A 19 -4.35 -8.45 -15.41
N VAL A 20 -3.80 -8.41 -14.19
CA VAL A 20 -4.53 -7.93 -13.01
C VAL A 20 -4.53 -6.40 -12.97
N THR A 21 -5.73 -5.81 -12.91
CA THR A 21 -5.91 -4.36 -12.85
C THR A 21 -5.54 -3.79 -11.47
N LEU A 22 -5.10 -2.52 -11.45
CA LEU A 22 -4.87 -1.80 -10.19
C LEU A 22 -6.13 -1.73 -9.32
N CYS A 23 -7.31 -1.57 -9.92
CA CYS A 23 -8.57 -1.59 -9.20
C CYS A 23 -8.74 -2.89 -8.38
N LYS A 24 -8.44 -4.06 -8.98
CA LYS A 24 -8.52 -5.34 -8.28
C LYS A 24 -7.48 -5.45 -7.17
N LEU A 25 -6.21 -5.09 -7.43
CA LEU A 25 -5.14 -5.15 -6.42
C LEU A 25 -5.41 -4.26 -5.21
N VAL A 26 -5.80 -3.00 -5.45
CA VAL A 26 -6.09 -2.05 -4.38
C VAL A 26 -7.36 -2.47 -3.63
N LYS A 27 -8.37 -3.01 -4.34
CA LYS A 27 -9.57 -3.55 -3.69
C LYS A 27 -9.24 -4.68 -2.72
N GLU A 28 -8.42 -5.64 -3.13
CA GLU A 28 -8.03 -6.77 -2.29
C GLU A 28 -7.29 -6.29 -1.03
N GLY A 29 -6.31 -5.40 -1.18
CA GLY A 29 -5.60 -4.82 -0.04
C GLY A 29 -6.52 -4.02 0.89
N TYR A 30 -7.43 -3.22 0.34
CA TYR A 30 -8.41 -2.46 1.11
C TYR A 30 -9.37 -3.36 1.89
N ASP A 31 -9.91 -4.39 1.24
CA ASP A 31 -10.88 -5.31 1.85
C ASP A 31 -10.26 -6.05 3.04
N ILE A 32 -8.98 -6.43 2.95
CA ILE A 32 -8.26 -7.12 4.03
C ILE A 32 -7.92 -6.16 5.19
N HIS A 33 -7.39 -4.98 4.88
CA HIS A 33 -6.71 -4.17 5.90
C HIS A 33 -7.50 -2.97 6.41
N MET A 34 -8.32 -2.33 5.58
CA MET A 34 -9.00 -1.07 5.94
C MET A 34 -10.51 -1.25 6.09
N SER A 35 -11.12 -2.16 5.35
CA SER A 35 -12.57 -2.36 5.38
C SER A 35 -13.15 -2.69 6.76
N PRO A 36 -12.45 -3.39 7.69
CA PRO A 36 -12.95 -3.64 9.04
C PRO A 36 -13.18 -2.35 9.85
N PHE A 37 -12.45 -1.27 9.54
CA PHE A 37 -12.47 0.00 10.26
C PHE A 37 -13.40 1.04 9.62
N HIS A 38 -13.95 0.76 8.43
CA HIS A 38 -14.81 1.69 7.71
C HIS A 38 -16.28 1.25 7.70
N PRO A 39 -17.25 2.16 7.95
CA PRO A 39 -18.67 1.84 7.84
C PRO A 39 -19.06 1.57 6.39
N TRP A 40 -20.22 0.92 6.19
CA TRP A 40 -20.69 0.49 4.87
C TRP A 40 -20.69 1.60 3.82
N VAL A 41 -21.13 2.80 4.18
CA VAL A 41 -21.19 3.95 3.26
C VAL A 41 -19.79 4.32 2.76
N VAL A 42 -18.78 4.34 3.64
CA VAL A 42 -17.39 4.62 3.27
C VAL A 42 -16.84 3.51 2.37
N ARG A 43 -17.12 2.24 2.68
CA ARG A 43 -16.71 1.12 1.81
C ARG A 43 -17.30 1.23 0.39
N LYS A 44 -18.53 1.70 0.26
CA LYS A 44 -19.16 1.96 -1.06
C LYS A 44 -18.48 3.11 -1.79
N ALA A 45 -18.20 4.21 -1.10
CA ALA A 45 -17.48 5.35 -1.68
C ALA A 45 -16.07 4.95 -2.15
N VAL A 46 -15.33 4.17 -1.35
CA VAL A 46 -14.03 3.63 -1.76
C VAL A 46 -14.19 2.77 -3.01
N GLY A 47 -15.17 1.87 -3.05
CA GLY A 47 -15.44 1.04 -4.23
C GLY A 47 -15.65 1.85 -5.50
N LEU A 48 -16.35 2.98 -5.43
CA LEU A 48 -16.50 3.91 -6.56
C LEU A 48 -15.17 4.59 -6.92
N GLY A 49 -14.40 5.04 -5.93
CA GLY A 49 -13.09 5.66 -6.14
C GLY A 49 -12.09 4.73 -6.83
N LEU A 50 -12.14 3.42 -6.56
CA LEU A 50 -11.26 2.44 -7.21
C LEU A 50 -11.45 2.37 -8.74
N HIS A 51 -12.64 2.71 -9.25
CA HIS A 51 -12.88 2.78 -10.69
C HIS A 51 -12.26 4.02 -11.35
N ALA A 52 -11.82 5.01 -10.57
CA ALA A 52 -11.10 6.17 -11.06
C ALA A 52 -9.57 5.99 -11.05
N LEU A 53 -9.08 4.82 -10.63
CA LEU A 53 -7.65 4.52 -10.66
C LEU A 53 -7.14 4.47 -12.11
N PRO A 54 -5.89 4.90 -12.36
CA PRO A 54 -5.25 4.77 -13.67
C PRO A 54 -4.98 3.30 -14.01
N THR A 55 -4.49 3.04 -15.23
CA THR A 55 -3.88 1.75 -15.55
C THR A 55 -2.57 1.55 -14.80
N ARG A 56 -2.09 0.30 -14.72
CA ARG A 56 -0.80 -0.03 -14.09
C ARG A 56 0.36 0.72 -14.75
N GLU A 57 0.36 0.77 -16.07
CA GLU A 57 1.38 1.48 -16.86
C GLU A 57 1.37 2.98 -16.59
N GLN A 58 0.18 3.60 -16.61
CA GLN A 58 0.03 5.02 -16.32
C GLN A 58 0.49 5.39 -14.91
N LEU A 59 0.24 4.54 -13.91
CA LEU A 59 0.74 4.76 -12.55
C LEU A 59 2.27 4.68 -12.51
N VAL A 60 2.87 3.67 -13.15
CA VAL A 60 4.32 3.49 -13.19
C VAL A 60 4.99 4.67 -13.88
N ASP A 61 4.47 5.10 -15.03
CA ASP A 61 4.98 6.27 -15.75
C ASP A 61 4.86 7.54 -14.90
N HIS A 62 3.73 7.74 -14.24
CA HIS A 62 3.56 8.86 -13.32
C HIS A 62 4.57 8.84 -12.17
N ILE A 63 4.89 7.68 -11.59
CA ILE A 63 5.92 7.55 -10.55
C ILE A 63 7.30 7.94 -11.09
N VAL A 64 7.64 7.55 -12.33
CA VAL A 64 8.93 7.86 -12.94
C VAL A 64 9.03 9.34 -13.32
N GLU A 65 7.98 9.91 -13.90
CA GLU A 65 7.94 11.31 -14.35
C GLU A 65 7.88 12.31 -13.19
N SER A 66 7.30 11.91 -12.05
CA SER A 66 7.17 12.75 -10.85
C SER A 66 8.45 12.85 -10.03
N GLN A 67 9.54 12.18 -10.43
CA GLN A 67 10.79 12.25 -9.70
C GLN A 67 11.36 13.68 -9.67
N PRO A 68 11.89 14.16 -8.53
CA PRO A 68 12.44 15.51 -8.44
C PRO A 68 13.54 15.76 -9.46
N LYS A 69 13.65 17.01 -9.94
CA LYS A 69 14.77 17.43 -10.80
C LYS A 69 16.11 17.16 -10.09
N GLY A 70 17.02 16.47 -10.77
CA GLY A 70 18.30 16.06 -10.19
C GLY A 70 18.26 14.76 -9.38
N SER A 71 17.10 14.08 -9.33
CA SER A 71 16.99 12.73 -8.77
C SER A 71 17.88 11.74 -9.55
N LYS A 72 18.47 10.78 -8.82
CA LYS A 72 19.17 9.64 -9.41
C LYS A 72 18.22 8.53 -9.86
N LEU A 73 16.93 8.64 -9.55
CA LEU A 73 15.89 7.67 -9.90
C LEU A 73 15.41 7.91 -11.33
N ILE A 74 16.28 7.64 -12.30
CA ILE A 74 15.99 7.86 -13.72
C ILE A 74 15.47 6.56 -14.33
N GLY A 75 14.22 6.60 -14.81
CA GLY A 75 13.58 5.47 -15.49
C GLY A 75 12.93 4.46 -14.54
N ARG A 76 12.16 3.54 -15.16
CA ARG A 76 11.31 2.56 -14.46
C ARG A 76 12.11 1.63 -13.54
N GLU A 77 13.25 1.12 -14.00
CA GLU A 77 14.02 0.15 -13.22
C GLU A 77 14.65 0.76 -11.96
N ALA A 78 15.26 1.95 -12.07
CA ALA A 78 15.82 2.65 -10.92
C ALA A 78 14.74 2.97 -9.87
N CYS A 79 13.56 3.44 -10.33
CA CYS A 79 12.42 3.66 -9.45
C CYS A 79 11.91 2.38 -8.79
N ARG A 80 11.84 1.27 -9.55
CA ARG A 80 11.41 -0.05 -9.05
C ARG A 80 12.34 -0.56 -7.96
N VAL A 81 13.65 -0.55 -8.21
CA VAL A 81 14.67 -0.98 -7.24
C VAL A 81 14.58 -0.13 -5.98
N ALA A 82 14.55 1.20 -6.11
CA ALA A 82 14.41 2.08 -4.95
C ALA A 82 13.10 1.86 -4.17
N MET A 83 11.99 1.61 -4.86
CA MET A 83 10.71 1.31 -4.22
C MET A 83 10.79 0.02 -3.40
N LEU A 84 11.33 -1.05 -3.98
CA LEU A 84 11.37 -2.38 -3.38
C LEU A 84 12.42 -2.53 -2.28
N GLU A 85 13.60 -1.92 -2.48
CA GLU A 85 14.75 -2.10 -1.58
C GLU A 85 14.87 -1.02 -0.51
N LEU A 86 14.31 0.18 -0.75
CA LEU A 86 14.41 1.30 0.18
C LEU A 86 13.04 1.70 0.73
N ALA A 87 12.10 2.07 -0.15
CA ALA A 87 10.86 2.70 0.28
C ALA A 87 9.95 1.74 1.05
N ILE A 88 9.64 0.57 0.50
CA ILE A 88 8.77 -0.42 1.15
C ILE A 88 9.37 -0.93 2.47
N PRO A 89 10.66 -1.29 2.57
CA PRO A 89 11.27 -1.65 3.85
C PRO A 89 11.23 -0.53 4.89
N ALA A 90 11.48 0.72 4.49
CA ALA A 90 11.39 1.86 5.39
C ALA A 90 9.95 2.07 5.90
N MET A 91 8.96 2.05 5.00
CA MET A 91 7.54 2.13 5.37
C MET A 91 7.13 1.03 6.35
N ARG A 92 7.60 -0.21 6.12
CA ARG A 92 7.38 -1.35 7.01
C ARG A 92 7.96 -1.09 8.40
N SER A 93 9.22 -0.66 8.49
CA SER A 93 9.88 -0.40 9.77
C SER A 93 9.13 0.66 10.59
N VAL A 94 8.69 1.74 9.94
CA VAL A 94 7.89 2.80 10.57
C VAL A 94 6.54 2.26 11.05
N TYR A 95 5.85 1.48 10.21
CA TYR A 95 4.58 0.85 10.57
C TYR A 95 4.74 -0.08 11.79
N GLU A 96 5.72 -0.99 11.77
CA GLU A 96 5.97 -1.95 12.85
C GLU A 96 6.29 -1.24 14.17
N CYS A 97 7.15 -0.22 14.12
CA CYS A 97 7.48 0.59 15.30
C CYS A 97 6.24 1.30 15.87
N THR A 98 5.47 1.97 15.01
CA THR A 98 4.27 2.71 15.43
C THR A 98 3.21 1.77 16.00
N HIS A 99 2.95 0.66 15.29
CA HIS A 99 1.98 -0.35 15.71
C HIS A 99 2.39 -0.98 17.04
N HIS A 100 3.68 -1.27 17.24
CA HIS A 100 4.19 -1.80 18.51
C HIS A 100 3.90 -0.85 19.67
N TRP A 101 4.21 0.44 19.54
CA TRP A 101 3.97 1.42 20.59
C TRP A 101 2.47 1.62 20.87
N LEU A 102 1.64 1.72 19.83
CA LEU A 102 0.19 1.81 20.02
C LEU A 102 -0.39 0.57 20.70
N ALA A 103 0.08 -0.62 20.33
CA ALA A 103 -0.33 -1.87 20.95
C ALA A 103 0.10 -1.94 22.43
N LEU A 104 1.33 -1.55 22.73
CA LEU A 104 1.88 -1.52 24.10
C LEU A 104 1.03 -0.66 25.04
N HIS A 105 0.44 0.41 24.51
CA HIS A 105 -0.36 1.38 25.27
C HIS A 105 -1.87 1.20 25.12
N ASP A 106 -2.35 0.09 24.53
CA ASP A 106 -3.77 -0.20 24.29
C ASP A 106 -4.50 0.89 23.47
N MET A 107 -3.78 1.48 22.50
CA MET A 107 -4.23 2.60 21.67
C MET A 107 -4.58 2.19 20.23
N LEU A 108 -4.72 0.89 19.94
CA LEU A 108 -5.07 0.45 18.58
C LEU A 108 -6.52 0.73 18.20
N ASN A 109 -7.41 0.95 19.18
CA ASN A 109 -8.85 1.11 18.99
C ASN A 109 -9.36 2.43 19.58
N LEU A 110 -8.58 3.52 19.40
CA LEU A 110 -9.05 4.84 19.78
C LEU A 110 -10.35 5.19 19.03
N PRO A 111 -11.30 5.87 19.68
CA PRO A 111 -12.59 6.23 19.08
C PRO A 111 -12.47 7.29 17.97
#